data_AF-A0A958FEQ8-F1
#
_entry.id   AF-A0A958FEQ8-F1
#
_cell.length_a   1.000
_cell.length_b   1.000
_cell.length_c   1.000
_cell.angle_alpha   90.00
_cell.angle_beta   90.00
_cell.angle_gamma   90.00
#
_symmetry.space_group_name_H-M   'P 1'
#
loop_
_entity.id
_entity.type
_entity.pdbx_description
1 polymer ?
#
loop_
_entity_poly.entity_id
_entity_poly.type
_entity_poly.pdbx_seq_one_letter_code
_entity_poly.pdbx_strand_id
1 'polypeptide(L)'
;LARKENLLLDYFIYFPTEYRSPHNVYSDIKWDTEQEKKTIYFIESLLFLLLVEIVSERISQIELACSYPKAFSETNIAVFKGDWERILKKMLDDSDCVVRRYHGTGDIHKLRCSGPYYETEGIASGEFFASEKTIANLDERAKKTIGAICLDVGGGTTDVSIWFEDNIVADTSVLLAGRQISQLLQRNDQVRELLFSHQACLALDEKKNEPAFFAARMNVILKQEEQAIQEMLLTHANKSDIQWLRKMLAIEFCAISFYTAMLTAATDRTIGGSLENGTGLLHRIATQDIKLHWGGNAAKFINWINFGKYDRDGIASKMLNAVFFNCLKDIKVAAKSLSQLQSPGHKSEVAGGLVVMSLRNGRRGAESGASAMSQYGMMDDMDMDQDTGAVGGVISGENIELSDRNITFLDSISSKELFDTNSKTKFKSTSLDRLKRFVEIVNFFGIRFGLFTEDAQIKLTEQNQRLIRDEVLSNFIKAQSLEEGQRSIEPIFIMEMRILLEILRNELR
;
A
#
# COMPACT_ATOMS: atom_id res chain seq x y z
N LEU A 1 36.39 9.20 -10.28
CA LEU A 1 35.68 9.47 -9.00
C LEU A 1 35.89 10.94 -8.65
N ALA A 2 35.11 11.84 -9.27
CA ALA A 2 35.12 13.24 -8.89
C ALA A 2 34.55 13.37 -7.47
N ARG A 3 35.20 14.14 -6.59
CA ARG A 3 34.65 14.47 -5.28
C ARG A 3 33.31 15.17 -5.50
N LYS A 4 32.25 14.60 -4.94
CA LYS A 4 30.90 15.19 -4.86
C LYS A 4 30.95 16.21 -3.73
N GLU A 5 30.93 17.51 -4.03
CA GLU A 5 31.31 18.56 -3.07
C GLU A 5 30.14 19.49 -2.67
N ASN A 6 28.96 19.47 -3.33
CA ASN A 6 27.88 20.41 -2.99
C ASN A 6 26.46 19.85 -3.09
N LEU A 7 25.75 19.78 -1.94
CA LEU A 7 24.35 19.33 -1.84
C LEU A 7 23.40 20.06 -2.80
N LEU A 8 23.49 21.40 -2.88
CA LEU A 8 22.56 22.22 -3.65
C LEU A 8 22.79 22.13 -5.17
N LEU A 9 24.03 21.86 -5.58
CA LEU A 9 24.41 21.82 -6.99
C LEU A 9 24.34 20.40 -7.56
N ASP A 10 24.71 19.39 -6.76
CA ASP A 10 24.89 18.03 -7.25
C ASP A 10 23.66 17.14 -7.01
N TYR A 11 22.96 17.32 -5.89
CA TYR A 11 21.88 16.42 -5.46
C TYR A 11 20.80 17.12 -4.62
N PHE A 12 19.94 17.91 -5.27
CA PHE A 12 18.81 18.56 -4.60
C PHE A 12 17.45 17.98 -5.01
N ILE A 13 16.46 18.00 -4.12
CA ILE A 13 15.10 17.54 -4.45
C ILE A 13 14.51 18.44 -5.54
N TYR A 14 14.07 17.82 -6.62
CA TYR A 14 13.36 18.49 -7.71
C TYR A 14 11.85 18.43 -7.47
N PHE A 15 11.21 19.60 -7.46
CA PHE A 15 9.76 19.74 -7.42
C PHE A 15 9.24 20.02 -8.83
N PRO A 16 8.61 19.03 -9.50
CA PRO A 16 8.21 19.19 -10.90
C PRO A 16 7.09 20.23 -11.05
N THR A 17 7.37 21.27 -11.83
CA THR A 17 6.38 22.26 -12.29
C THR A 17 5.82 21.93 -13.68
N GLU A 18 6.50 21.04 -14.41
CA GLU A 18 6.12 20.58 -15.75
C GLU A 18 5.94 19.06 -15.76
N TYR A 19 5.23 18.53 -16.77
CA TYR A 19 5.07 17.09 -16.95
C TYR A 19 6.39 16.38 -17.27
N ARG A 20 7.36 17.10 -17.85
CA ARG A 20 8.67 16.55 -18.22
C ARG A 20 9.66 16.78 -17.09
N SER A 21 10.23 15.70 -16.58
CA SER A 21 11.39 15.78 -15.71
C SER A 21 12.66 16.02 -16.55
N PRO A 22 13.55 16.95 -16.13
CA PRO A 22 14.86 17.10 -16.75
C PRO A 22 15.69 15.81 -16.73
N HIS A 23 16.59 15.63 -17.70
CA HIS A 23 17.38 14.40 -17.86
C HIS A 23 18.28 14.06 -16.66
N ASN A 24 18.64 15.04 -15.85
CA ASN A 24 19.48 14.88 -14.65
C ASN A 24 18.67 14.62 -13.37
N VAL A 25 17.34 14.48 -13.46
CA VAL A 25 16.50 14.15 -12.31
C VAL A 25 16.39 12.64 -12.15
N TYR A 26 16.90 12.13 -11.02
CA TYR A 26 16.70 10.74 -10.63
C TYR A 26 15.27 10.52 -10.13
N SER A 27 14.65 9.40 -10.52
CA SER A 27 13.33 8.97 -10.06
C SER A 27 13.40 7.53 -9.56
N ASP A 28 12.32 7.07 -8.90
CA ASP A 28 12.20 5.72 -8.31
C ASP A 28 13.37 5.35 -7.37
N ILE A 29 13.75 6.29 -6.50
CA ILE A 29 14.81 6.07 -5.51
C ILE A 29 14.33 5.03 -4.48
N LYS A 30 15.04 3.88 -4.40
CA LYS A 30 14.79 2.77 -3.47
C LYS A 30 15.97 2.58 -2.51
N TRP A 31 15.69 1.95 -1.35
CA TRP A 31 16.67 1.70 -0.29
C TRP A 31 17.63 0.53 -0.58
N ASP A 32 17.31 -0.33 -1.56
CA ASP A 32 17.89 -1.66 -1.78
C ASP A 32 18.90 -1.75 -2.94
N THR A 33 19.22 -0.63 -3.61
CA THR A 33 20.15 -0.65 -4.75
C THR A 33 21.59 -0.40 -4.30
N GLU A 34 22.43 -1.43 -4.36
CA GLU A 34 23.83 -1.45 -3.88
C GLU A 34 24.76 -0.36 -4.45
N GLN A 35 24.40 0.33 -5.54
CA GLN A 35 25.42 1.03 -6.33
C GLN A 35 25.54 2.55 -6.14
N GLU A 36 24.57 3.25 -5.59
CA GLU A 36 24.76 4.64 -5.15
C GLU A 36 23.71 4.93 -4.11
N LYS A 37 24.11 5.26 -2.86
CA LYS A 37 23.17 5.64 -1.78
C LYS A 37 22.48 6.98 -2.05
N LYS A 38 21.75 7.10 -3.17
CA LYS A 38 20.98 8.26 -3.60
C LYS A 38 19.99 8.71 -2.53
N THR A 39 19.51 7.76 -1.74
CA THR A 39 18.62 8.02 -0.60
C THR A 39 19.25 8.91 0.46
N ILE A 40 20.56 8.83 0.69
CA ILE A 40 21.26 9.77 1.61
C ILE A 40 21.09 11.20 1.12
N TYR A 41 21.31 11.45 -0.17
CA TYR A 41 21.20 12.81 -0.70
C TYR A 41 19.75 13.30 -0.71
N PHE A 42 18.78 12.40 -0.91
CA PHE A 42 17.37 12.71 -0.74
C PHE A 42 17.05 13.14 0.69
N ILE A 43 17.50 12.38 1.71
CA ILE A 43 17.31 12.72 3.12
C ILE A 43 18.01 14.04 3.46
N GLU A 44 19.23 14.24 2.97
CA GLU A 44 20.00 15.46 3.18
C GLU A 44 19.28 16.70 2.60
N SER A 45 18.76 16.59 1.37
CA SER A 45 17.95 17.63 0.73
C SER A 45 16.64 17.90 1.50
N LEU A 46 15.96 16.84 1.94
CA LEU A 46 14.72 16.95 2.70
C LEU A 46 14.96 17.66 4.03
N LEU A 47 15.98 17.26 4.78
CA LEU A 47 16.37 17.90 6.03
C LEU A 47 16.80 19.34 5.82
N PHE A 48 17.53 19.65 4.75
CA PHE A 48 17.87 21.03 4.40
C PHE A 48 16.62 21.90 4.25
N LEU A 49 15.62 21.44 3.48
CA LEU A 49 14.37 22.17 3.27
C LEU A 49 13.60 22.37 4.58
N LEU A 50 13.50 21.33 5.41
CA LEU A 50 12.87 21.40 6.73
C LEU A 50 13.60 22.41 7.64
N LEU A 51 14.93 22.43 7.62
CA LEU A 51 15.74 23.37 8.41
C LEU A 51 15.56 24.82 7.96
N VAL A 52 15.43 25.07 6.65
CA VAL A 52 15.10 26.40 6.13
C VAL A 52 13.73 26.86 6.64
N GLU A 53 12.73 25.98 6.63
CA GLU A 53 11.40 26.28 7.16
C GLU A 53 11.43 26.54 8.67
N ILE A 54 12.13 25.72 9.45
CA ILE A 54 12.35 25.89 10.89
C ILE A 54 12.93 27.27 11.21
N VAL A 55 13.92 27.72 10.44
CA VAL A 55 14.53 29.05 10.62
C VAL A 55 13.54 30.16 10.27
N SER A 56 12.84 30.03 9.14
CA SER A 56 11.82 30.99 8.69
C SER A 56 10.71 31.18 9.73
N GLU A 57 10.18 30.06 10.22
CA GLU A 57 9.09 30.00 11.22
C GLU A 57 9.57 30.20 12.66
N ARG A 58 10.85 30.49 12.85
CA ARG A 58 11.43 30.79 14.17
C ARG A 58 11.26 29.65 15.19
N ILE A 59 11.17 28.41 14.73
CA ILE A 59 11.01 27.22 15.56
C ILE A 59 12.29 26.95 16.37
N SER A 60 12.14 26.64 17.66
CA SER A 60 13.27 26.41 18.60
C SER A 60 13.43 24.95 19.01
N GLN A 61 12.43 24.12 18.74
CA GLN A 61 12.42 22.70 19.05
C GLN A 61 11.68 21.92 17.97
N ILE A 62 12.24 20.79 17.57
CA ILE A 62 11.61 19.82 16.69
C ILE A 62 11.67 18.42 17.29
N GLU A 63 10.68 17.63 16.92
CA GLU A 63 10.63 16.19 17.18
C GLU A 63 10.56 15.47 15.84
N LEU A 64 11.53 14.58 15.58
CA LEU A 64 11.59 13.83 14.34
C LEU A 64 11.08 12.40 14.58
N ALA A 65 10.32 11.91 13.62
CA ALA A 65 9.90 10.52 13.55
C ALA A 65 10.00 10.03 12.11
N CYS A 66 10.38 8.77 11.93
CA CYS A 66 10.58 8.14 10.64
C CYS A 66 9.93 6.76 10.61
N SER A 67 9.26 6.43 9.51
CA SER A 67 8.73 5.10 9.30
C SER A 67 9.68 4.24 8.47
N TYR A 68 9.57 2.92 8.60
CA TYR A 68 10.21 1.96 7.70
C TYR A 68 9.29 0.78 7.37
N PRO A 69 9.48 0.13 6.20
CA PRO A 69 8.69 -1.04 5.82
C PRO A 69 8.95 -2.21 6.77
N LYS A 70 7.91 -2.96 7.12
CA LYS A 70 8.05 -4.17 7.96
C LYS A 70 8.94 -5.24 7.33
N ALA A 71 8.97 -5.31 6.00
CA ALA A 71 9.81 -6.25 5.26
C ALA A 71 11.32 -5.98 5.37
N PHE A 72 11.74 -4.88 6.01
CA PHE A 72 13.15 -4.65 6.26
C PHE A 72 13.72 -5.70 7.21
N SER A 73 14.82 -6.35 6.80
CA SER A 73 15.64 -7.14 7.72
C SER A 73 16.22 -6.27 8.84
N GLU A 74 16.65 -6.87 9.94
CA GLU A 74 17.34 -6.16 11.02
C GLU A 74 18.53 -5.35 10.50
N THR A 75 19.30 -5.91 9.56
CA THR A 75 20.39 -5.22 8.86
C THR A 75 19.90 -3.99 8.10
N ASN A 76 18.80 -4.10 7.35
CA ASN A 76 18.24 -2.97 6.62
C ASN A 76 17.75 -1.88 7.58
N ILE A 77 17.12 -2.25 8.69
CA ILE A 77 16.70 -1.32 9.75
C ILE A 77 17.92 -0.61 10.34
N ALA A 78 18.98 -1.35 10.69
CA ALA A 78 20.20 -0.77 11.26
C ALA A 78 20.87 0.21 10.30
N VAL A 79 20.97 -0.14 9.01
CA VAL A 79 21.51 0.75 7.97
C VAL A 79 20.64 1.99 7.80
N PHE A 80 19.32 1.83 7.74
CA PHE A 80 18.37 2.93 7.64
C PHE A 80 18.49 3.91 8.82
N LYS A 81 18.52 3.39 10.05
CA LYS A 81 18.68 4.19 11.27
C LYS A 81 20.03 4.92 11.27
N GLY A 82 21.11 4.20 11.01
CA GLY A 82 22.46 4.78 10.95
C GLY A 82 22.62 5.85 9.87
N ASP A 83 21.97 5.69 8.71
CA ASP A 83 22.00 6.71 7.65
C ASP A 83 21.28 7.99 8.10
N TRP A 84 20.13 7.91 8.77
CA TRP A 84 19.43 9.07 9.35
C TRP A 84 20.24 9.77 10.45
N GLU A 85 20.76 9.02 11.42
CA GLU A 85 21.57 9.58 12.51
C GLU A 85 22.81 10.31 11.99
N ARG A 86 23.51 9.72 11.02
CA ARG A 86 24.69 10.34 10.42
C ARG A 86 24.35 11.65 9.72
N ILE A 87 23.26 11.70 8.95
CA ILE A 87 22.88 12.92 8.22
C ILE A 87 22.41 14.00 9.19
N LEU A 88 21.63 13.65 10.21
CA LEU A 88 21.22 14.62 11.24
C LEU A 88 22.42 15.23 11.96
N LYS A 89 23.39 14.40 12.37
CA LYS A 89 24.63 14.87 12.98
C LYS A 89 25.38 15.83 12.04
N LYS A 90 25.51 15.46 10.75
CA LYS A 90 26.14 16.31 9.73
C LYS A 90 25.46 17.68 9.63
N MET A 91 24.12 17.70 9.53
CA MET A 91 23.33 18.91 9.25
C MET A 91 23.08 19.80 10.48
N LEU A 92 23.17 19.25 11.69
CA LEU A 92 22.88 19.98 12.95
C LEU A 92 24.12 20.30 13.78
N ASP A 93 25.14 19.43 13.78
CA ASP A 93 26.25 19.49 14.74
C ASP A 93 27.63 19.73 14.10
N ASP A 94 27.79 19.47 12.80
CA ASP A 94 29.09 19.53 12.11
C ASP A 94 29.36 20.90 11.45
N SER A 95 30.48 21.01 10.72
CA SER A 95 30.83 22.19 9.92
C SER A 95 29.79 22.56 8.86
N ASP A 96 29.01 21.56 8.41
CA ASP A 96 27.95 21.71 7.42
C ASP A 96 26.60 22.16 8.03
N CYS A 97 26.61 22.56 9.32
CA CYS A 97 25.44 23.04 10.03
C CYS A 97 24.79 24.24 9.31
N VAL A 98 23.56 24.02 8.81
CA VAL A 98 22.78 25.02 8.07
C VAL A 98 22.14 26.05 9.01
N VAL A 99 21.93 25.68 10.29
CA VAL A 99 21.20 26.49 11.26
C VAL A 99 22.10 26.92 12.41
N ARG A 100 22.70 28.12 12.29
CA ARG A 100 23.21 28.88 13.44
C ARG A 100 22.31 30.07 13.66
N ARG A 101 21.45 29.99 14.67
CA ARG A 101 20.49 31.07 14.95
C ARG A 101 21.18 32.20 15.69
N TYR A 102 21.41 33.31 15.01
CA TYR A 102 21.92 34.55 15.61
C TYR A 102 20.73 35.40 16.05
N HIS A 103 20.37 35.35 17.32
CA HIS A 103 19.52 36.40 17.90
C HIS A 103 20.47 37.54 18.29
N GLY A 104 20.15 38.78 17.87
CA GLY A 104 21.03 39.97 17.97
C GLY A 104 21.52 40.38 19.37
N THR A 105 21.41 39.51 20.37
CA THR A 105 21.94 39.63 21.73
C THR A 105 23.25 38.88 21.95
N GLY A 106 23.81 38.21 20.95
CA GLY A 106 25.10 37.51 21.05
C GLY A 106 25.01 36.06 21.56
N ASP A 107 23.80 35.58 21.88
CA ASP A 107 23.56 34.19 22.27
C ASP A 107 23.14 33.35 21.06
N ILE A 108 23.92 32.32 20.76
CA ILE A 108 23.62 31.33 19.74
C ILE A 108 22.60 30.35 20.33
N HIS A 109 21.33 30.49 19.95
CA HIS A 109 20.31 29.49 20.31
C HIS A 109 20.43 28.29 19.36
N LYS A 110 20.85 27.14 19.90
CA LYS A 110 20.88 25.86 19.18
C LYS A 110 19.45 25.30 19.07
N LEU A 111 19.07 24.87 17.87
CA LEU A 111 17.83 24.11 17.65
C LEU A 111 17.85 22.84 18.51
N ARG A 112 16.81 22.64 19.33
CA ARG A 112 16.66 21.38 20.08
C ARG A 112 15.97 20.36 19.19
N CYS A 113 16.64 19.26 18.88
CA CYS A 113 16.07 18.17 18.10
C CYS A 113 16.00 16.91 18.97
N SER A 114 14.83 16.30 19.07
CA SER A 114 14.64 14.97 19.65
C SER A 114 14.27 13.95 18.57
N GLY A 115 14.66 12.69 18.76
CA GLY A 115 14.52 11.64 17.75
C GLY A 115 15.73 11.54 16.82
N PRO A 116 15.60 10.86 15.66
CA PRO A 116 14.36 10.34 15.10
C PRO A 116 13.82 9.13 15.88
N TYR A 117 12.53 9.14 16.20
CA TYR A 117 11.83 7.95 16.64
C TYR A 117 11.46 7.10 15.43
N TYR A 118 11.50 5.78 15.58
CA TYR A 118 11.31 4.88 14.47
C TYR A 118 10.10 3.99 14.71
N GLU A 119 9.26 3.85 13.69
CA GLU A 119 8.15 2.91 13.72
C GLU A 119 7.86 2.27 12.36
N THR A 120 7.10 1.18 12.37
CA THR A 120 6.65 0.52 11.13
C THR A 120 5.51 1.29 10.46
N GLU A 121 5.47 1.25 9.13
CA GLU A 121 4.44 1.94 8.34
C GLU A 121 3.02 1.48 8.70
N GLY A 122 2.82 0.17 8.92
CA GLY A 122 1.52 -0.40 9.28
C GLY A 122 0.98 0.16 10.61
N ILE A 123 1.82 0.25 11.64
CA ILE A 123 1.43 0.79 12.95
C ILE A 123 1.05 2.27 12.82
N ALA A 124 1.90 3.06 12.16
CA ALA A 124 1.66 4.48 11.96
C ALA A 124 0.35 4.73 11.19
N SER A 125 0.12 4.03 10.08
CA SER A 125 -1.13 4.15 9.31
C SER A 125 -2.37 3.77 10.13
N GLY A 126 -2.29 2.72 10.96
CA GLY A 126 -3.39 2.36 11.86
C GLY A 126 -3.72 3.46 12.87
N GLU A 127 -2.69 4.12 13.42
CA GLU A 127 -2.87 5.27 14.33
C GLU A 127 -3.48 6.49 13.63
N PHE A 128 -3.14 6.71 12.37
CA PHE A 128 -3.78 7.73 11.55
C PHE A 128 -5.29 7.48 11.41
N PHE A 129 -5.72 6.26 11.07
CA PHE A 129 -7.15 6.00 10.90
C PHE A 129 -7.92 5.97 12.23
N ALA A 130 -7.27 5.68 13.35
CA ALA A 130 -7.91 5.60 14.66
C ALA A 130 -8.05 6.97 15.37
N SER A 131 -7.33 7.99 14.91
CA SER A 131 -7.17 9.23 15.66
C SER A 131 -8.18 10.32 15.33
N GLU A 132 -8.58 11.07 16.35
CA GLU A 132 -9.43 12.26 16.22
C GLU A 132 -8.75 13.44 15.51
N LYS A 133 -7.41 13.45 15.47
CA LYS A 133 -6.63 14.54 14.88
C LYS A 133 -6.60 14.48 13.36
N THR A 134 -6.77 13.29 12.82
CA THR A 134 -6.64 12.95 11.41
C THR A 134 -8.01 12.61 10.83
N ILE A 135 -8.86 11.92 11.59
CA ILE A 135 -10.23 11.57 11.22
C ILE A 135 -11.22 12.27 12.16
N ALA A 136 -11.81 13.36 11.66
CA ALA A 136 -12.71 14.20 12.45
C ALA A 136 -13.96 13.44 12.91
N ASN A 137 -14.62 12.70 12.01
CA ASN A 137 -15.85 11.98 12.29
C ASN A 137 -15.57 10.68 13.08
N LEU A 138 -16.18 10.54 14.26
CA LEU A 138 -16.03 9.35 15.11
C LEU A 138 -16.47 8.06 14.40
N ASP A 139 -17.53 8.14 13.59
CA ASP A 139 -18.05 6.99 12.84
C ASP A 139 -17.15 6.60 11.67
N GLU A 140 -16.10 7.36 11.38
CA GLU A 140 -15.14 7.05 10.32
C GLU A 140 -13.80 6.56 10.85
N ARG A 141 -13.63 6.54 12.17
CA ARG A 141 -12.37 6.09 12.79
C ARG A 141 -12.26 4.58 12.75
N ALA A 142 -11.03 4.10 12.57
CA ALA A 142 -10.67 2.71 12.76
C ALA A 142 -10.83 2.34 14.23
N LYS A 143 -11.62 1.30 14.52
CA LYS A 143 -11.86 0.79 15.88
C LYS A 143 -10.89 -0.36 16.19
N LYS A 144 -9.60 -0.05 16.33
CA LYS A 144 -8.52 -1.06 16.48
C LYS A 144 -8.72 -2.03 17.66
N THR A 145 -9.35 -1.57 18.75
CA THR A 145 -9.73 -2.40 19.91
C THR A 145 -10.76 -3.49 19.59
N ILE A 146 -11.60 -3.27 18.58
CA ILE A 146 -12.64 -4.20 18.14
C ILE A 146 -12.17 -5.02 16.94
N GLY A 147 -11.65 -4.32 15.94
CA GLY A 147 -11.34 -4.85 14.63
C GLY A 147 -11.29 -3.72 13.60
N ALA A 148 -10.21 -3.65 12.83
CA ALA A 148 -10.10 -2.73 11.70
C ALA A 148 -9.24 -3.34 10.58
N ILE A 149 -9.54 -3.00 9.33
CA ILE A 149 -8.75 -3.44 8.19
C ILE A 149 -8.26 -2.20 7.48
N CYS A 150 -6.95 -2.07 7.33
CA CYS A 150 -6.30 -0.95 6.64
C CYS A 150 -5.62 -1.47 5.38
N LEU A 151 -5.82 -0.79 4.26
CA LEU A 151 -5.23 -1.10 2.97
C LEU A 151 -4.45 0.12 2.47
N ASP A 152 -3.14 -0.01 2.27
CA ASP A 152 -2.32 1.01 1.62
C ASP A 152 -2.06 0.62 0.16
N VAL A 153 -2.75 1.27 -0.77
CA VAL A 153 -2.62 1.00 -2.20
C VAL A 153 -1.53 1.90 -2.79
N GLY A 154 -0.34 1.32 -2.91
CA GLY A 154 0.84 1.97 -3.46
C GLY A 154 0.93 1.92 -4.98
N GLY A 155 2.12 2.25 -5.49
CA GLY A 155 2.41 2.19 -6.93
C GLY A 155 2.70 0.78 -7.44
N GLY A 156 3.16 -0.15 -6.60
CA GLY A 156 3.56 -1.51 -7.01
C GLY A 156 2.95 -2.63 -6.16
N THR A 157 2.53 -2.32 -4.94
CA THR A 157 1.95 -3.25 -3.98
C THR A 157 0.73 -2.64 -3.31
N THR A 158 -0.16 -3.50 -2.82
CA THR A 158 -1.17 -3.12 -1.84
C THR A 158 -0.84 -3.84 -0.54
N ASP A 159 -0.58 -3.07 0.50
CA ASP A 159 -0.30 -3.59 1.84
C ASP A 159 -1.61 -3.66 2.63
N VAL A 160 -1.88 -4.80 3.25
CA VAL A 160 -3.12 -5.08 3.99
C VAL A 160 -2.75 -5.44 5.41
N SER A 161 -3.19 -4.60 6.35
CA SER A 161 -2.99 -4.80 7.79
C SER A 161 -4.34 -4.97 8.49
N ILE A 162 -4.49 -6.07 9.22
CA ILE A 162 -5.68 -6.39 10.02
C ILE A 162 -5.35 -6.16 11.49
N TRP A 163 -6.14 -5.30 12.12
CA TRP A 163 -6.05 -4.96 13.54
C TRP A 163 -7.13 -5.69 14.33
N PHE A 164 -6.76 -6.23 15.48
CA PHE A 164 -7.67 -6.84 16.44
C PHE A 164 -7.11 -6.62 17.85
N GLU A 165 -7.95 -6.16 18.78
CA GLU A 165 -7.55 -5.90 20.17
C GLU A 165 -6.27 -5.05 20.28
N ASP A 166 -6.22 -3.97 19.48
CA ASP A 166 -5.09 -3.02 19.36
C ASP A 166 -3.77 -3.60 18.82
N ASN A 167 -3.76 -4.84 18.35
CA ASN A 167 -2.61 -5.50 17.75
C ASN A 167 -2.80 -5.73 16.25
N ILE A 168 -1.71 -5.70 15.48
CA ILE A 168 -1.73 -6.16 14.08
C ILE A 168 -1.66 -7.70 14.09
N VAL A 169 -2.77 -8.34 13.72
CA VAL A 169 -2.92 -9.81 13.69
C VAL A 169 -2.81 -10.39 12.29
N ALA A 170 -2.72 -9.56 11.26
CA ALA A 170 -2.21 -9.98 9.96
C ALA A 170 -1.64 -8.78 9.23
N ASP A 171 -0.59 -9.02 8.46
CA ASP A 171 0.08 -8.01 7.67
C ASP A 171 0.67 -8.66 6.43
N THR A 172 0.18 -8.30 5.26
CA THR A 172 0.59 -8.93 3.99
C THR A 172 0.62 -7.91 2.87
N SER A 173 1.41 -8.20 1.83
CA SER A 173 1.55 -7.36 0.65
C SER A 173 1.21 -8.16 -0.60
N VAL A 174 0.41 -7.58 -1.49
CA VAL A 174 0.00 -8.23 -2.76
C VAL A 174 0.44 -7.40 -3.96
N LEU A 175 0.83 -8.04 -5.07
CA LEU A 175 1.34 -7.33 -6.27
C LEU A 175 0.22 -6.84 -7.20
N LEU A 176 -0.86 -6.32 -6.60
CA LEU A 176 -2.00 -5.73 -7.29
C LEU A 176 -2.20 -4.31 -6.76
N ALA A 177 -1.87 -3.31 -7.58
CA ALA A 177 -1.78 -1.91 -7.18
C ALA A 177 -1.76 -0.95 -8.39
N GLY A 178 -1.38 0.31 -8.17
CA GLY A 178 -1.35 1.33 -9.23
C GLY A 178 -0.52 0.98 -10.49
N ARG A 179 0.37 -0.01 -10.44
CA ARG A 179 1.16 -0.48 -11.59
C ARG A 179 0.26 -1.03 -12.69
N GLN A 180 -0.74 -1.85 -12.35
CA GLN A 180 -1.66 -2.44 -13.31
C GLN A 180 -2.46 -1.36 -14.03
N ILE A 181 -2.93 -0.36 -13.28
CA ILE A 181 -3.62 0.82 -13.79
C ILE A 181 -2.70 1.66 -14.69
N SER A 182 -1.45 1.89 -14.28
CA SER A 182 -0.46 2.60 -15.09
C SER A 182 -0.20 1.91 -16.41
N GLN A 183 -0.09 0.59 -16.43
CA GLN A 183 0.14 -0.19 -17.66
C GLN A 183 -1.10 -0.20 -18.57
N LEU A 184 -2.30 -0.18 -17.97
CA LEU A 184 -3.55 -0.02 -18.71
C LEU A 184 -3.54 1.32 -19.46
N LEU A 185 -3.25 2.41 -18.74
CA LEU A 185 -3.17 3.75 -19.33
C LEU A 185 -2.01 3.88 -20.32
N GLN A 186 -0.89 3.17 -20.13
CA GLN A 186 0.24 3.16 -21.05
C GLN A 186 -0.10 2.56 -22.42
N ARG A 187 -0.99 1.56 -22.47
CA ARG A 187 -1.38 0.88 -23.71
C ARG A 187 -2.57 1.55 -24.41
N ASN A 188 -3.50 2.15 -23.66
CA ASN A 188 -4.72 2.70 -24.21
C ASN A 188 -4.62 4.23 -24.40
N ASP A 189 -4.28 4.65 -25.62
CA ASP A 189 -4.12 6.06 -25.98
C ASP A 189 -5.45 6.81 -25.96
N GLN A 190 -6.55 6.15 -26.36
CA GLN A 190 -7.89 6.75 -26.40
C GLN A 190 -8.37 7.16 -25.00
N VAL A 191 -8.15 6.31 -23.99
CA VAL A 191 -8.46 6.66 -22.60
C VAL A 191 -7.63 7.87 -22.14
N ARG A 192 -6.35 7.93 -22.50
CA ARG A 192 -5.50 9.08 -22.13
C ARG A 192 -6.00 10.36 -22.79
N GLU A 193 -6.31 10.32 -24.08
CA GLU A 193 -6.84 11.45 -24.84
C GLU A 193 -8.19 11.96 -24.33
N LEU A 194 -9.01 11.08 -23.75
CA LEU A 194 -10.27 11.45 -23.11
C LEU A 194 -10.07 12.05 -21.71
N LEU A 195 -9.01 11.69 -20.99
CA LEU A 195 -8.86 12.06 -19.58
C LEU A 195 -7.87 13.20 -19.32
N PHE A 196 -6.81 13.29 -20.12
CA PHE A 196 -5.68 14.17 -19.85
C PHE A 196 -5.60 15.29 -20.89
N SER A 197 -4.95 16.39 -20.51
CA SER A 197 -4.63 17.44 -21.47
C SER A 197 -3.74 16.92 -22.61
N HIS A 198 -3.79 17.60 -23.76
CA HIS A 198 -2.94 17.26 -24.90
C HIS A 198 -1.44 17.25 -24.54
N GLN A 199 -1.00 18.20 -23.70
CA GLN A 199 0.39 18.27 -23.26
C GLN A 199 0.78 17.10 -22.34
N ALA A 200 -0.13 16.66 -21.47
CA ALA A 200 0.07 15.48 -20.65
C ALA A 200 0.15 14.20 -21.50
N CYS A 201 -0.70 14.04 -22.51
CA CYS A 201 -0.62 12.93 -23.45
C CYS A 201 0.72 12.87 -24.18
N LEU A 202 1.17 13.99 -24.77
CA LEU A 202 2.47 14.08 -25.44
C LEU A 202 3.63 13.69 -24.51
N ALA A 203 3.57 14.17 -23.26
CA ALA A 203 4.56 13.82 -22.26
C ALA A 203 4.50 12.31 -21.95
N LEU A 204 3.34 11.70 -21.80
CA LEU A 204 3.25 10.25 -21.57
C LEU A 204 3.76 9.43 -22.77
N ASP A 205 3.50 9.88 -24.00
CA ASP A 205 3.91 9.19 -25.22
C ASP A 205 5.43 9.08 -25.37
N GLU A 206 6.17 10.13 -25.00
CA GLU A 206 7.64 10.13 -24.98
C GLU A 206 8.23 9.00 -24.10
N LYS A 207 7.49 8.57 -23.08
CA LYS A 207 7.90 7.51 -22.14
C LYS A 207 7.06 6.25 -22.26
N LYS A 208 6.28 6.09 -23.33
CA LYS A 208 5.38 4.95 -23.55
C LYS A 208 6.11 3.60 -23.53
N ASN A 209 7.38 3.55 -23.93
CA ASN A 209 8.18 2.31 -23.94
C ASN A 209 9.03 2.12 -22.68
N GLU A 210 8.92 3.01 -21.69
CA GLU A 210 9.73 3.03 -20.47
C GLU A 210 8.80 2.99 -19.23
N PRO A 211 8.30 1.81 -18.80
CA PRO A 211 7.21 1.71 -17.81
C PRO A 211 7.46 2.45 -16.48
N ALA A 212 8.68 2.41 -15.95
CA ALA A 212 9.03 3.11 -14.72
C ALA A 212 8.94 4.64 -14.89
N PHE A 213 9.50 5.17 -15.98
CA PHE A 213 9.45 6.60 -16.30
C PHE A 213 8.03 7.06 -16.69
N PHE A 214 7.27 6.21 -17.38
CA PHE A 214 5.86 6.45 -17.67
C PHE A 214 5.07 6.62 -16.36
N ALA A 215 5.21 5.68 -15.42
CA ALA A 215 4.52 5.74 -14.13
C ALA A 215 4.92 6.98 -13.31
N ALA A 216 6.22 7.33 -13.30
CA ALA A 216 6.70 8.54 -12.64
C ALA A 216 6.07 9.81 -13.24
N ARG A 217 6.00 9.91 -14.56
CA ARG A 217 5.37 11.03 -15.29
C ARG A 217 3.87 11.08 -15.07
N MET A 218 3.21 9.94 -15.09
CA MET A 218 1.78 9.80 -14.78
C MET A 218 1.47 10.31 -13.37
N ASN A 219 2.30 10.02 -12.36
CA ASN A 219 2.09 10.55 -11.01
C ASN A 219 2.11 12.08 -10.94
N VAL A 220 2.97 12.73 -11.75
CA VAL A 220 2.99 14.20 -11.84
C VAL A 220 1.70 14.72 -12.47
N ILE A 221 1.26 14.11 -13.58
CA ILE A 221 0.03 14.49 -14.29
C ILE A 221 -1.19 14.30 -13.40
N LEU A 222 -1.33 13.16 -12.72
CA LEU A 222 -2.44 12.88 -11.80
C LEU A 222 -2.54 13.91 -10.68
N LYS A 223 -1.39 14.45 -10.21
CA LYS A 223 -1.36 15.50 -9.19
C LYS A 223 -1.74 16.87 -9.76
N GLN A 224 -1.27 17.20 -10.96
CA GLN A 224 -1.49 18.52 -11.56
C GLN A 224 -2.89 18.65 -12.19
N GLU A 225 -3.45 17.58 -12.74
CA GLU A 225 -4.73 17.58 -13.47
C GLU A 225 -5.88 16.94 -12.68
N GLU A 226 -5.75 16.73 -11.36
CA GLU A 226 -6.73 15.98 -10.55
C GLU A 226 -8.18 16.45 -10.75
N GLN A 227 -8.42 17.77 -10.73
CA GLN A 227 -9.76 18.34 -10.95
C GLN A 227 -10.25 18.16 -12.39
N ALA A 228 -9.39 18.43 -13.38
CA ALA A 228 -9.74 18.29 -14.80
C ALA A 228 -10.09 16.83 -15.15
N ILE A 229 -9.35 15.86 -14.59
CA ILE A 229 -9.64 14.43 -14.78
C ILE A 229 -11.02 14.07 -14.23
N GLN A 230 -11.42 14.60 -13.08
CA GLN A 230 -12.76 14.36 -12.51
C GLN A 230 -13.85 14.89 -13.46
N GLU A 231 -13.67 16.08 -14.02
CA GLU A 231 -14.61 16.65 -14.99
C GLU A 231 -14.67 15.84 -16.29
N MET A 232 -13.52 15.36 -16.78
CA MET A 232 -13.44 14.54 -17.99
C MET A 232 -14.08 13.16 -17.81
N LEU A 233 -13.92 12.53 -16.64
CA LEU A 233 -14.60 11.28 -16.30
C LEU A 233 -16.12 11.42 -16.38
N LEU A 234 -16.68 12.53 -15.90
CA LEU A 234 -18.11 12.82 -15.99
C LEU A 234 -18.53 13.14 -17.43
N THR A 235 -17.76 14.00 -18.11
CA THR A 235 -18.04 14.43 -19.50
C THR A 235 -18.07 13.26 -20.47
N HIS A 236 -17.18 12.28 -20.26
CA HIS A 236 -17.03 11.10 -21.11
C HIS A 236 -17.64 9.84 -20.51
N ALA A 237 -18.54 9.95 -19.53
CA ALA A 237 -19.15 8.83 -18.81
C ALA A 237 -19.79 7.76 -19.71
N ASN A 238 -20.32 8.16 -20.87
CA ASN A 238 -20.98 7.28 -21.84
C ASN A 238 -20.05 6.75 -22.94
N LYS A 239 -18.76 7.12 -22.94
CA LYS A 239 -17.77 6.57 -23.88
C LYS A 239 -17.40 5.16 -23.46
N SER A 240 -17.36 4.24 -24.43
CA SER A 240 -16.99 2.83 -24.22
C SER A 240 -15.64 2.68 -23.51
N ASP A 241 -14.67 3.52 -23.85
CA ASP A 241 -13.32 3.51 -23.26
C ASP A 241 -13.33 3.86 -21.76
N ILE A 242 -14.15 4.84 -21.36
CA ILE A 242 -14.31 5.22 -19.95
C ILE A 242 -15.10 4.17 -19.20
N GLN A 243 -16.15 3.60 -19.81
CA GLN A 243 -16.89 2.48 -19.21
C GLN A 243 -15.99 1.26 -19.01
N TRP A 244 -15.13 0.96 -19.99
CA TRP A 244 -14.14 -0.09 -19.88
C TRP A 244 -13.10 0.19 -18.78
N LEU A 245 -12.55 1.41 -18.71
CA LEU A 245 -11.63 1.80 -17.65
C LEU A 245 -12.27 1.58 -16.27
N ARG A 246 -13.51 2.05 -16.08
CA ARG A 246 -14.25 1.87 -14.82
C ARG A 246 -14.45 0.40 -14.48
N LYS A 247 -14.75 -0.44 -15.46
CA LYS A 247 -14.83 -1.90 -15.29
C LYS A 247 -13.49 -2.48 -14.83
N MET A 248 -12.38 -2.13 -15.49
CA MET A 248 -11.05 -2.66 -15.14
C MET A 248 -10.64 -2.25 -13.72
N LEU A 249 -10.84 -0.99 -13.35
CA LEU A 249 -10.60 -0.50 -11.99
C LEU A 249 -11.44 -1.25 -10.96
N ALA A 250 -12.74 -1.44 -11.24
CA ALA A 250 -13.61 -2.18 -10.34
C ALA A 250 -13.19 -3.63 -10.15
N ILE A 251 -12.78 -4.33 -11.23
CA ILE A 251 -12.27 -5.71 -11.14
C ILE A 251 -11.04 -5.76 -10.24
N GLU A 252 -10.09 -4.85 -10.42
CA GLU A 252 -8.85 -4.79 -9.64
C GLU A 252 -9.12 -4.58 -8.15
N PHE A 253 -9.84 -3.51 -7.78
CA PHE A 253 -10.14 -3.24 -6.36
C PHE A 253 -11.07 -4.29 -5.74
N CYS A 254 -11.99 -4.87 -6.51
CA CYS A 254 -12.81 -5.99 -6.03
C CYS A 254 -11.96 -7.22 -5.73
N ALA A 255 -10.92 -7.51 -6.52
CA ALA A 255 -10.02 -8.63 -6.26
C ALA A 255 -9.25 -8.42 -4.95
N ILE A 256 -8.77 -7.20 -4.69
CA ILE A 256 -8.13 -6.84 -3.42
C ILE A 256 -9.11 -7.05 -2.26
N SER A 257 -10.35 -6.55 -2.36
CA SER A 257 -11.38 -6.71 -1.34
C SER A 257 -11.74 -8.19 -1.10
N PHE A 258 -11.89 -8.97 -2.18
CA PHE A 258 -12.19 -10.41 -2.12
C PHE A 258 -11.07 -11.20 -1.43
N TYR A 259 -9.80 -10.92 -1.78
CA TYR A 259 -8.65 -11.52 -1.12
C TYR A 259 -8.57 -11.11 0.37
N THR A 260 -8.85 -9.85 0.67
CA THR A 260 -8.86 -9.33 2.06
C THR A 260 -9.88 -10.06 2.93
N ALA A 261 -11.03 -10.46 2.37
CA ALA A 261 -12.00 -11.29 3.08
C ALA A 261 -11.45 -12.70 3.39
N MET A 262 -10.74 -13.32 2.45
CA MET A 262 -10.06 -14.62 2.67
C MET A 262 -8.97 -14.50 3.72
N LEU A 263 -8.14 -13.46 3.64
CA LEU A 263 -7.10 -13.16 4.63
C LEU A 263 -7.72 -12.98 6.03
N THR A 264 -8.83 -12.25 6.12
CA THR A 264 -9.55 -12.05 7.38
C THR A 264 -10.03 -13.36 7.97
N ALA A 265 -10.58 -14.25 7.14
CA ALA A 265 -11.06 -15.56 7.58
C ALA A 265 -9.91 -16.50 7.99
N ALA A 266 -8.79 -16.49 7.28
CA ALA A 266 -7.61 -17.24 7.66
C ALA A 266 -7.00 -16.72 8.98
N THR A 267 -6.93 -15.39 9.13
CA THR A 267 -6.44 -14.72 10.33
C THR A 267 -7.27 -15.06 11.55
N ASP A 268 -8.60 -15.04 11.41
CA ASP A 268 -9.52 -15.42 12.48
C ASP A 268 -9.26 -16.83 13.01
N ARG A 269 -8.94 -17.79 12.13
CA ARG A 269 -8.58 -19.15 12.53
C ARG A 269 -7.28 -19.19 13.33
N THR A 270 -6.28 -18.43 12.91
CA THR A 270 -4.96 -18.39 13.58
C THR A 270 -5.05 -17.80 14.98
N ILE A 271 -5.87 -16.76 15.16
CA ILE A 271 -6.08 -16.13 16.49
C ILE A 271 -7.09 -16.89 17.38
N GLY A 272 -7.57 -18.07 16.96
CA GLY A 272 -8.52 -18.87 17.74
C GLY A 272 -9.95 -18.32 17.78
N GLY A 273 -10.35 -17.56 16.75
CA GLY A 273 -11.70 -17.02 16.60
C GLY A 273 -12.76 -18.11 16.48
N SER A 274 -13.95 -17.84 17.01
CA SER A 274 -15.08 -18.76 16.96
C SER A 274 -16.39 -17.99 16.94
N LEU A 275 -17.13 -18.16 15.84
CA LEU A 275 -18.49 -17.64 15.71
C LEU A 275 -19.44 -18.20 16.78
N GLU A 276 -19.25 -19.47 17.17
CA GLU A 276 -20.08 -20.15 18.17
C GLU A 276 -19.82 -19.62 19.58
N ASN A 277 -18.56 -19.34 19.93
CA ASN A 277 -18.17 -18.85 21.25
C ASN A 277 -18.22 -17.31 21.36
N GLY A 278 -18.55 -16.62 20.27
CA GLY A 278 -18.62 -15.16 20.26
C GLY A 278 -17.26 -14.46 20.28
N THR A 279 -16.21 -15.10 19.75
CA THR A 279 -14.82 -14.61 19.78
C THR A 279 -14.25 -14.41 18.38
N GLY A 280 -13.18 -13.63 18.27
CA GLY A 280 -12.45 -13.41 17.02
C GLY A 280 -13.04 -12.35 16.09
N LEU A 281 -12.28 -12.04 15.04
CA LEU A 281 -12.59 -11.08 13.98
C LEU A 281 -13.90 -11.40 13.24
N LEU A 282 -14.13 -12.67 12.88
CA LEU A 282 -15.34 -13.03 12.11
C LEU A 282 -16.61 -12.81 12.93
N HIS A 283 -16.57 -13.06 14.25
CA HIS A 283 -17.67 -12.71 15.13
C HIS A 283 -17.90 -11.20 15.19
N ARG A 284 -16.84 -10.40 15.28
CA ARG A 284 -16.95 -8.93 15.26
C ARG A 284 -17.55 -8.44 13.94
N ILE A 285 -17.13 -8.97 12.79
CA ILE A 285 -17.72 -8.63 11.47
C ILE A 285 -19.20 -9.04 11.37
N ALA A 286 -19.58 -10.16 11.99
CA ALA A 286 -20.97 -10.62 12.00
C ALA A 286 -21.88 -9.81 12.93
N THR A 287 -21.33 -9.12 13.94
CA THR A 287 -22.11 -8.48 15.00
C THR A 287 -21.92 -6.97 15.11
N GLN A 288 -20.86 -6.42 14.54
CA GLN A 288 -20.45 -5.03 14.67
C GLN A 288 -20.06 -4.46 13.31
N ASP A 289 -20.06 -3.13 13.21
CA ASP A 289 -19.63 -2.43 12.00
C ASP A 289 -18.10 -2.34 11.94
N ILE A 290 -17.50 -3.23 11.14
CA ILE A 290 -16.08 -3.22 10.82
C ILE A 290 -15.86 -2.44 9.53
N LYS A 291 -14.75 -1.71 9.44
CA LYS A 291 -14.47 -0.82 8.31
C LYS A 291 -13.19 -1.22 7.62
N LEU A 292 -13.20 -1.07 6.29
CA LEU A 292 -12.02 -1.16 5.44
C LEU A 292 -11.59 0.26 5.10
N HIS A 293 -10.37 0.61 5.51
CA HIS A 293 -9.78 1.92 5.30
C HIS A 293 -8.78 1.86 4.15
N TRP A 294 -9.12 2.51 3.04
CA TRP A 294 -8.30 2.59 1.83
C TRP A 294 -7.43 3.85 1.87
N GLY A 295 -6.15 3.67 2.12
CA GLY A 295 -5.09 4.67 2.02
C GLY A 295 -4.21 4.46 0.79
N GLY A 296 -3.18 5.29 0.67
CA GLY A 296 -2.23 5.22 -0.44
C GLY A 296 -2.68 5.98 -1.67
N ASN A 297 -1.72 6.36 -2.51
CA ASN A 297 -1.99 7.25 -3.66
C ASN A 297 -2.86 6.58 -4.72
N ALA A 298 -2.72 5.27 -4.94
CA ALA A 298 -3.47 4.57 -5.97
C ALA A 298 -4.92 4.25 -5.52
N ALA A 299 -5.24 4.29 -4.22
CA ALA A 299 -6.62 4.15 -3.75
C ALA A 299 -7.55 5.25 -4.30
N LYS A 300 -6.99 6.40 -4.72
CA LYS A 300 -7.73 7.46 -5.44
C LYS A 300 -8.43 6.96 -6.70
N PHE A 301 -7.93 5.91 -7.36
CA PHE A 301 -8.57 5.35 -8.56
C PHE A 301 -9.94 4.71 -8.27
N ILE A 302 -10.25 4.37 -7.02
CA ILE A 302 -11.62 3.97 -6.63
C ILE A 302 -12.62 5.08 -6.96
N ASN A 303 -12.20 6.35 -6.90
CA ASN A 303 -13.05 7.51 -7.23
C ASN A 303 -13.47 7.47 -8.69
N TRP A 304 -12.59 6.96 -9.56
CA TRP A 304 -12.82 6.95 -11.00
C TRP A 304 -13.91 5.94 -11.38
N ILE A 305 -14.12 4.88 -10.59
CA ILE A 305 -15.26 3.96 -10.73
C ILE A 305 -16.59 4.72 -10.60
N ASN A 306 -16.65 5.75 -9.76
CA ASN A 306 -17.79 6.64 -9.55
C ASN A 306 -17.62 8.00 -10.27
N PHE A 307 -16.92 8.04 -11.40
CA PHE A 307 -16.72 9.26 -12.21
C PHE A 307 -15.98 10.40 -11.50
N GLY A 308 -14.98 10.08 -10.67
CA GLY A 308 -14.04 11.05 -10.13
C GLY A 308 -14.26 11.44 -8.68
N LYS A 309 -15.39 11.04 -8.06
CA LYS A 309 -15.66 11.30 -6.64
C LYS A 309 -16.02 10.02 -5.89
N TYR A 310 -15.39 9.82 -4.73
CA TYR A 310 -15.77 8.74 -3.84
C TYR A 310 -17.16 8.97 -3.25
N ASP A 311 -17.97 7.91 -3.25
CA ASP A 311 -19.28 7.89 -2.63
C ASP A 311 -19.42 6.56 -1.88
N ARG A 312 -19.76 6.64 -0.59
CA ARG A 312 -19.95 5.47 0.29
C ARG A 312 -21.14 4.63 -0.14
N ASP A 313 -22.13 5.26 -0.74
CA ASP A 313 -23.31 4.58 -1.28
C ASP A 313 -23.21 4.37 -2.80
N GLY A 314 -22.08 4.75 -3.40
CA GLY A 314 -21.82 4.64 -4.83
C GLY A 314 -21.51 3.21 -5.29
N ILE A 315 -21.37 3.05 -6.61
CA ILE A 315 -21.16 1.75 -7.26
C ILE A 315 -19.89 1.08 -6.75
N ALA A 316 -18.79 1.83 -6.61
CA ALA A 316 -17.52 1.31 -6.11
C ALA A 316 -17.68 0.62 -4.75
N SER A 317 -18.21 1.32 -3.75
CA SER A 317 -18.40 0.81 -2.39
C SER A 317 -19.35 -0.39 -2.36
N LYS A 318 -20.44 -0.35 -3.14
CA LYS A 318 -21.37 -1.47 -3.30
C LYS A 318 -20.70 -2.71 -3.89
N MET A 319 -19.88 -2.56 -4.91
CA MET A 319 -19.12 -3.66 -5.52
C MET A 319 -18.11 -4.26 -4.54
N LEU A 320 -17.31 -3.43 -3.86
CA LEU A 320 -16.32 -3.85 -2.88
C LEU A 320 -16.96 -4.61 -1.70
N ASN A 321 -18.09 -4.11 -1.18
CA ASN A 321 -18.87 -4.80 -0.15
C ASN A 321 -19.45 -6.12 -0.66
N ALA A 322 -19.98 -6.14 -1.89
CA ALA A 322 -20.59 -7.34 -2.45
C ALA A 322 -19.57 -8.50 -2.57
N VAL A 323 -18.36 -8.24 -3.08
CA VAL A 323 -17.34 -9.29 -3.18
C VAL A 323 -16.82 -9.74 -1.81
N PHE A 324 -16.62 -8.81 -0.88
CA PHE A 324 -16.18 -9.13 0.48
C PHE A 324 -17.19 -10.03 1.19
N PHE A 325 -18.47 -9.64 1.19
CA PHE A 325 -19.52 -10.39 1.86
C PHE A 325 -19.81 -11.75 1.23
N ASN A 326 -19.81 -11.83 -0.10
CA ASN A 326 -20.03 -13.13 -0.74
C ASN A 326 -18.85 -14.08 -0.53
N CYS A 327 -17.63 -13.57 -0.43
CA CYS A 327 -16.47 -14.36 -0.01
C CYS A 327 -16.66 -14.94 1.40
N LEU A 328 -17.03 -14.10 2.37
CA LEU A 328 -17.31 -14.54 3.74
C LEU A 328 -18.48 -15.52 3.83
N LYS A 329 -19.52 -15.32 3.01
CA LYS A 329 -20.68 -16.22 2.94
C LYS A 329 -20.29 -17.62 2.47
N ASP A 330 -19.35 -17.74 1.52
CA ASP A 330 -18.83 -19.03 1.07
C ASP A 330 -18.13 -19.80 2.21
N ILE A 331 -17.67 -19.08 3.25
CA ILE A 331 -17.05 -19.62 4.48
C ILE A 331 -18.07 -19.64 5.64
N LYS A 332 -19.37 -19.53 5.34
CA LYS A 332 -20.50 -19.57 6.28
C LYS A 332 -20.54 -18.43 7.30
N VAL A 333 -19.95 -17.28 6.99
CA VAL A 333 -20.04 -16.08 7.82
C VAL A 333 -21.07 -15.12 7.25
N ALA A 334 -22.10 -14.80 8.04
CA ALA A 334 -23.11 -13.80 7.69
C ALA A 334 -22.69 -12.43 8.26
N ALA A 335 -21.89 -11.69 7.50
CA ALA A 335 -21.52 -10.31 7.84
C ALA A 335 -22.76 -9.40 7.80
N LYS A 336 -22.93 -8.53 8.81
CA LYS A 336 -24.09 -7.63 8.92
C LYS A 336 -23.86 -6.27 8.28
N SER A 337 -22.72 -5.65 8.57
CA SER A 337 -22.37 -4.35 8.00
C SER A 337 -20.86 -4.22 7.84
N LEU A 338 -20.47 -3.58 6.74
CA LEU A 338 -19.11 -3.27 6.39
C LEU A 338 -19.13 -1.96 5.64
N SER A 339 -18.30 -1.04 6.11
CA SER A 339 -18.15 0.27 5.49
C SER A 339 -16.81 0.37 4.79
N GLN A 340 -16.83 0.78 3.53
CA GLN A 340 -15.63 1.15 2.79
C GLN A 340 -15.37 2.63 3.07
N LEU A 341 -14.16 2.97 3.49
CA LEU A 341 -13.76 4.34 3.79
C LEU A 341 -12.46 4.66 3.07
N GLN A 342 -12.39 5.84 2.46
CA GLN A 342 -11.14 6.37 1.94
C GLN A 342 -10.46 7.28 2.95
N SER A 343 -9.14 7.27 2.89
CA SER A 343 -8.31 8.24 3.59
C SER A 343 -8.63 9.68 3.16
N PRO A 344 -8.81 10.62 4.10
CA PRO A 344 -8.95 12.03 3.76
C PRO A 344 -7.65 12.67 3.28
N GLY A 345 -6.51 11.98 3.45
CA GLY A 345 -5.18 12.47 3.08
C GLY A 345 -4.35 11.35 2.49
N HIS A 346 -4.66 10.94 1.26
CA HIS A 346 -3.87 9.94 0.53
C HIS A 346 -2.37 10.28 0.57
N LYS A 347 -1.54 9.33 0.99
CA LYS A 347 -0.08 9.43 1.19
C LYS A 347 0.35 10.15 2.48
N SER A 348 -0.59 10.63 3.29
CA SER A 348 -0.32 11.27 4.59
C SER A 348 -0.56 10.33 5.77
N GLU A 349 -1.02 9.10 5.54
CA GLU A 349 -1.43 8.15 6.58
C GLU A 349 -0.27 7.84 7.52
N VAL A 350 0.85 7.37 6.96
CA VAL A 350 2.04 7.01 7.73
C VAL A 350 2.62 8.22 8.48
N ALA A 351 2.89 9.31 7.77
CA ALA A 351 3.49 10.51 8.37
C ALA A 351 2.58 11.15 9.44
N GLY A 352 1.28 11.27 9.15
CA GLY A 352 0.30 11.79 10.10
C GLY A 352 0.09 10.86 11.30
N GLY A 353 0.20 9.55 11.09
CA GLY A 353 0.21 8.53 12.13
C GLY A 353 1.34 8.72 13.13
N LEU A 354 2.57 8.88 12.64
CA LEU A 354 3.73 9.17 13.50
C LEU A 354 3.55 10.46 14.32
N VAL A 355 3.00 11.51 13.71
CA VAL A 355 2.68 12.77 14.43
C VAL A 355 1.65 12.53 15.53
N VAL A 356 0.59 11.75 15.26
CA VAL A 356 -0.42 11.38 16.26
C VAL A 356 0.22 10.62 17.44
N MET A 357 1.11 9.67 17.15
CA MET A 357 1.79 8.88 18.18
C MET A 357 2.67 9.76 19.07
N SER A 358 3.47 10.63 18.46
CA SER A 358 4.30 11.62 19.17
C SER A 358 3.46 12.52 20.08
N LEU A 359 2.34 13.08 19.58
CA LEU A 359 1.45 13.93 20.36
C LEU A 359 0.82 13.21 21.57
N ARG A 360 0.55 11.91 21.46
CA ARG A 360 0.06 11.10 22.60
C ARG A 360 1.14 10.89 23.66
N ASN A 361 2.37 10.63 23.24
CA ASN A 361 3.50 10.42 24.15
C ASN A 361 3.89 11.72 24.88
N GLY A 362 3.85 12.86 24.20
CA GLY A 362 4.06 14.18 24.83
C GLY A 362 3.03 14.52 25.91
N ARG A 363 1.77 14.05 25.78
CA ARG A 363 0.73 14.21 26.82
C ARG A 363 0.99 13.34 28.05
N ARG A 364 1.46 12.11 27.87
CA ARG A 364 1.87 11.25 29.01
C ARG A 364 3.02 11.87 29.81
N GLY A 365 3.99 12.49 29.14
CA GLY A 365 5.09 13.20 29.80
C GLY A 365 4.70 14.50 30.53
N ALA A 366 3.55 15.10 30.18
CA ALA A 366 3.03 16.31 30.84
C ALA A 366 2.12 16.00 32.04
N GLU A 367 1.51 14.80 32.09
CA GLU A 367 0.69 14.35 33.21
C GLU A 367 1.49 13.58 34.29
N SER A 368 2.70 13.10 33.97
CA SER A 368 3.61 12.50 34.95
C SER A 368 4.66 13.51 35.43
N GLY A 369 4.27 14.35 36.38
CA GLY A 369 5.24 15.08 37.20
C GLY A 369 6.13 14.09 37.97
N ALA A 370 7.43 14.16 37.73
CA ALA A 370 8.51 13.52 38.48
C ALA A 370 8.39 11.99 38.69
N SER A 371 8.99 11.21 37.78
CA SER A 371 9.70 10.00 38.18
C SER A 371 11.09 10.05 37.59
N ALA A 372 12.09 10.14 38.48
CA ALA A 372 13.49 10.07 38.15
C ALA A 372 13.78 8.79 37.34
N MET A 373 14.55 8.94 36.25
CA MET A 373 15.17 7.83 35.55
C MET A 373 16.00 7.03 36.56
N SER A 374 15.51 5.84 36.92
CA SER A 374 16.33 4.81 37.54
C SER A 374 17.35 4.36 36.51
N GLN A 375 18.62 4.70 36.74
CA GLN A 375 19.76 4.38 35.89
C GLN A 375 20.17 2.88 35.96
N TYR A 376 19.34 2.03 36.57
CA TYR A 376 19.54 0.58 36.72
C TYR A 376 18.23 -0.23 36.66
N GLY A 377 17.19 0.31 36.02
CA GLY A 377 16.08 -0.53 35.56
C GLY A 377 16.53 -1.26 34.30
N MET A 378 16.54 -2.59 34.32
CA MET A 378 16.55 -3.36 33.07
C MET A 378 15.42 -2.77 32.22
N MET A 379 15.74 -2.16 31.07
CA MET A 379 14.74 -2.08 30.01
C MET A 379 14.35 -3.52 29.80
N ASP A 380 13.08 -3.85 30.00
CA ASP A 380 12.56 -5.09 29.46
C ASP A 380 13.03 -5.09 28.01
N ASP A 381 13.95 -6.01 27.72
CA ASP A 381 14.19 -6.46 26.37
C ASP A 381 12.79 -6.70 25.84
N MET A 382 12.31 -5.79 25.00
CA MET A 382 11.19 -6.09 24.13
C MET A 382 11.71 -7.24 23.31
N ASP A 383 11.43 -8.45 23.79
CA ASP A 383 11.42 -9.69 23.05
C ASP A 383 10.66 -9.41 21.75
N MET A 384 11.39 -8.95 20.74
CA MET A 384 10.96 -8.78 19.36
C MET A 384 10.74 -10.16 18.69
N ASP A 385 10.89 -11.24 19.47
CA ASP A 385 10.59 -12.62 19.14
C ASP A 385 9.30 -13.13 19.80
N GLN A 386 8.49 -12.26 20.44
CA GLN A 386 7.11 -12.64 20.74
C GLN A 386 6.35 -12.76 19.41
N ASP A 387 6.20 -14.02 19.00
CA ASP A 387 5.05 -14.69 18.40
C ASP A 387 3.73 -13.94 18.70
N THR A 388 3.57 -12.73 18.16
CA THR A 388 2.24 -12.16 17.92
C THR A 388 1.60 -13.22 17.04
N GLY A 389 0.48 -13.82 17.43
CA GLY A 389 -0.26 -14.83 16.64
C GLY A 389 -0.77 -14.31 15.29
N ALA A 390 -0.07 -13.34 14.70
CA ALA A 390 -0.18 -12.89 13.35
C ALA A 390 0.11 -14.04 12.39
N VAL A 391 -0.67 -14.09 11.32
CA VAL A 391 -0.43 -15.03 10.22
C VAL A 391 0.94 -14.74 9.61
N GLY A 392 1.97 -15.50 10.01
CA GLY A 392 3.36 -15.36 9.56
C GLY A 392 3.63 -15.88 8.14
N GLY A 393 2.63 -15.88 7.26
CA GLY A 393 2.73 -16.46 5.92
C GLY A 393 1.71 -15.88 4.94
N VAL A 394 2.01 -16.03 3.65
CA VAL A 394 1.14 -15.56 2.56
C VAL A 394 -0.05 -16.51 2.46
N ILE A 395 -1.29 -16.03 2.59
CA ILE A 395 -2.47 -16.88 2.37
C ILE A 395 -2.62 -17.16 0.88
N SER A 396 -2.77 -18.45 0.51
CA SER A 396 -2.84 -18.89 -0.89
C SER A 396 -3.92 -18.15 -1.70
N GLY A 397 -5.11 -18.00 -1.11
CA GLY A 397 -6.29 -17.43 -1.78
C GLY A 397 -6.92 -18.34 -2.83
N GLU A 398 -6.33 -19.51 -3.12
CA GLU A 398 -6.85 -20.50 -4.06
C GLU A 398 -6.48 -21.92 -3.62
N ASN A 399 -7.29 -22.92 -4.03
CA ASN A 399 -6.97 -24.32 -3.85
C ASN A 399 -5.94 -24.77 -4.90
N ILE A 400 -4.84 -25.35 -4.44
CA ILE A 400 -3.72 -25.76 -5.30
C ILE A 400 -3.31 -27.21 -5.03
N GLU A 401 -2.80 -27.85 -6.07
CA GLU A 401 -2.20 -29.18 -6.01
C GLU A 401 -0.67 -29.04 -6.02
N LEU A 402 -0.02 -29.62 -5.01
CA LEU A 402 1.42 -29.82 -4.99
C LEU A 402 1.78 -31.27 -5.32
N SER A 403 3.07 -31.54 -5.50
CA SER A 403 3.57 -32.90 -5.75
C SER A 403 3.29 -33.88 -4.62
N ASP A 404 3.21 -33.40 -3.39
CA ASP A 404 3.10 -34.18 -2.15
C ASP A 404 1.76 -34.01 -1.40
N ARG A 405 1.04 -32.90 -1.59
CA ARG A 405 -0.24 -32.63 -0.92
C ARG A 405 -1.10 -31.60 -1.66
N ASN A 406 -2.33 -31.40 -1.18
CA ASN A 406 -3.18 -30.29 -1.58
C ASN A 406 -3.16 -29.19 -0.52
N ILE A 407 -3.25 -27.94 -0.96
CA ILE A 407 -3.35 -26.75 -0.10
C ILE A 407 -4.67 -26.06 -0.41
N THR A 408 -5.41 -25.66 0.63
CA THR A 408 -6.69 -24.97 0.48
C THR A 408 -6.51 -23.45 0.40
N PHE A 409 -7.53 -22.76 -0.08
CA PHE A 409 -7.49 -21.30 -0.29
C PHE A 409 -7.26 -20.46 0.98
N LEU A 410 -7.46 -21.02 2.18
CA LEU A 410 -7.23 -20.33 3.46
C LEU A 410 -5.93 -20.74 4.15
N ASP A 411 -5.19 -21.69 3.57
CA ASP A 411 -3.91 -22.11 4.12
C ASP A 411 -2.81 -21.11 3.73
N SER A 412 -1.83 -20.96 4.62
CA SER A 412 -0.61 -20.23 4.33
C SER A 412 0.28 -21.02 3.37
N ILE A 413 1.01 -20.30 2.52
CA ILE A 413 2.03 -20.83 1.62
C ILE A 413 3.37 -20.15 1.90
N SER A 414 4.43 -20.92 1.72
CA SER A 414 5.82 -20.49 1.88
C SER A 414 6.72 -21.06 0.79
N SER A 415 7.91 -20.47 0.63
CA SER A 415 8.92 -20.95 -0.35
C SER A 415 9.30 -22.41 -0.12
N LYS A 416 9.42 -22.84 1.15
CA LYS A 416 9.74 -24.23 1.53
C LYS A 416 8.64 -25.23 1.19
N GLU A 417 7.39 -24.78 1.12
CA GLU A 417 6.26 -25.63 0.73
C GLU A 417 6.13 -25.71 -0.79
N LEU A 418 6.49 -24.64 -1.50
CA LEU A 418 6.34 -24.54 -2.95
C LEU A 418 7.55 -25.10 -3.72
N PHE A 419 8.70 -25.25 -3.07
CA PHE A 419 9.93 -25.77 -3.70
C PHE A 419 10.56 -26.88 -2.87
N ASP A 420 11.17 -27.86 -3.53
CA ASP A 420 11.94 -28.92 -2.87
C ASP A 420 13.37 -28.46 -2.51
N THR A 421 14.13 -29.35 -1.86
CA THR A 421 15.53 -29.09 -1.46
C THR A 421 16.48 -28.85 -2.64
N ASN A 422 16.07 -29.19 -3.86
CA ASN A 422 16.81 -28.96 -5.10
C ASN A 422 16.28 -27.75 -5.87
N SER A 423 15.49 -26.89 -5.23
CA SER A 423 14.86 -25.72 -5.85
C SER A 423 13.86 -26.04 -6.97
N LYS A 424 13.41 -27.29 -7.12
CA LYS A 424 12.37 -27.63 -8.08
C LYS A 424 11.00 -27.30 -7.52
N THR A 425 10.13 -26.74 -8.36
CA THR A 425 8.77 -26.44 -7.92
C THR A 425 8.01 -27.71 -7.61
N LYS A 426 7.29 -27.70 -6.48
CA LYS A 426 6.27 -28.69 -6.13
C LYS A 426 4.91 -28.31 -6.66
N PHE A 427 4.69 -27.05 -7.06
CA PHE A 427 3.43 -26.58 -7.62
C PHE A 427 3.10 -27.33 -8.92
N LYS A 428 1.94 -27.97 -8.98
CA LYS A 428 1.45 -28.65 -10.18
C LYS A 428 0.36 -27.86 -10.88
N SER A 429 -0.66 -27.47 -10.13
CA SER A 429 -1.84 -26.83 -10.72
C SER A 429 -2.63 -26.02 -9.69
N THR A 430 -3.45 -25.11 -10.22
CA THR A 430 -4.48 -24.38 -9.48
C THR A 430 -5.87 -24.78 -9.98
N SER A 431 -6.84 -24.87 -9.06
CA SER A 431 -8.23 -25.22 -9.40
C SER A 431 -8.96 -24.12 -10.19
N LEU A 432 -8.61 -22.86 -9.93
CA LEU A 432 -9.36 -21.64 -10.31
C LEU A 432 -10.75 -21.51 -9.68
N ASP A 433 -11.04 -22.25 -8.60
CA ASP A 433 -12.38 -22.24 -7.98
C ASP A 433 -12.72 -20.90 -7.33
N ARG A 434 -11.74 -20.22 -6.73
CA ARG A 434 -11.91 -18.87 -6.16
C ARG A 434 -11.92 -17.81 -7.24
N LEU A 435 -11.10 -17.94 -8.29
CA LEU A 435 -11.18 -17.06 -9.45
C LEU A 435 -12.56 -17.11 -10.14
N LYS A 436 -13.07 -18.31 -10.41
CA LYS A 436 -14.40 -18.51 -11.02
C LYS A 436 -15.49 -17.87 -10.18
N ARG A 437 -15.44 -18.14 -8.87
CA ARG A 437 -16.39 -17.60 -7.92
C ARG A 437 -16.35 -16.07 -7.86
N PHE A 438 -15.15 -15.49 -7.84
CA PHE A 438 -14.96 -14.05 -7.92
C PHE A 438 -15.59 -13.46 -9.20
N VAL A 439 -15.33 -14.07 -10.36
CA VAL A 439 -15.88 -13.64 -11.66
C VAL A 439 -17.42 -13.72 -11.67
N GLU A 440 -18.01 -14.77 -11.11
CA GLU A 440 -19.47 -14.90 -10.97
C GLU A 440 -20.07 -13.73 -10.17
N ILE A 441 -19.49 -13.44 -9.00
CA ILE A 441 -19.97 -12.37 -8.11
C ILE A 441 -19.83 -11.02 -8.81
N VAL A 442 -18.66 -10.75 -9.40
CA VAL A 442 -18.37 -9.48 -10.08
C VAL A 442 -19.27 -9.28 -11.30
N ASN A 443 -19.52 -10.32 -12.10
CA ASN A 443 -20.47 -10.22 -13.22
C ASN A 443 -21.90 -9.95 -12.74
N PHE A 444 -22.36 -10.69 -11.72
CA PHE A 444 -23.72 -10.55 -11.20
C PHE A 444 -23.96 -9.14 -10.64
N PHE A 445 -23.08 -8.67 -9.74
CA PHE A 445 -23.23 -7.34 -9.13
C PHE A 445 -22.86 -6.21 -10.07
N GLY A 446 -21.91 -6.43 -10.98
CA GLY A 446 -21.54 -5.46 -12.02
C GLY A 446 -22.72 -5.11 -12.92
N ILE A 447 -23.50 -6.12 -13.35
CA ILE A 447 -24.74 -5.89 -14.10
C ILE A 447 -25.81 -5.26 -13.22
N ARG A 448 -26.03 -5.83 -12.02
CA ARG A 448 -27.06 -5.34 -11.10
C ARG A 448 -26.90 -3.87 -10.73
N PHE A 449 -25.66 -3.40 -10.61
CA PHE A 449 -25.35 -2.00 -10.28
C PHE A 449 -25.13 -1.12 -11.51
N GLY A 450 -25.30 -1.66 -12.73
CA GLY A 450 -25.18 -0.90 -13.98
C GLY A 450 -23.74 -0.51 -14.36
N LEU A 451 -22.75 -1.22 -13.81
CA LEU A 451 -21.36 -1.05 -14.20
C LEU A 451 -21.01 -1.85 -15.46
N PHE A 452 -21.63 -3.03 -15.61
CA PHE A 452 -21.48 -3.89 -16.77
C PHE A 452 -22.81 -4.00 -17.52
N THR A 453 -22.72 -4.23 -18.82
CA THR A 453 -23.84 -4.74 -19.62
C THR A 453 -23.75 -6.27 -19.68
N GLU A 454 -24.84 -6.93 -20.11
CA GLU A 454 -24.87 -8.40 -20.22
C GLU A 454 -23.81 -8.94 -21.20
N ASP A 455 -23.55 -8.21 -22.29
CA ASP A 455 -22.52 -8.52 -23.28
C ASP A 455 -21.09 -8.22 -22.79
N ALA A 456 -20.95 -7.32 -21.82
CA ALA A 456 -19.67 -6.95 -21.22
C ALA A 456 -19.28 -7.82 -20.01
N GLN A 457 -19.94 -8.95 -19.76
CA GLN A 457 -19.53 -9.90 -18.73
C GLN A 457 -18.10 -10.43 -18.97
N ILE A 458 -17.37 -10.68 -17.89
CA ILE A 458 -16.10 -11.39 -17.93
C ILE A 458 -16.39 -12.85 -18.27
N LYS A 459 -15.85 -13.33 -19.40
CA LYS A 459 -16.02 -14.71 -19.85
C LYS A 459 -14.75 -15.50 -19.58
N LEU A 460 -14.79 -16.37 -18.58
CA LEU A 460 -13.69 -17.28 -18.28
C LEU A 460 -13.77 -18.54 -19.14
N THR A 461 -13.48 -18.39 -20.44
CA THR A 461 -13.49 -19.50 -21.41
C THR A 461 -12.50 -20.60 -21.00
N GLU A 462 -12.69 -21.83 -21.47
CA GLU A 462 -11.74 -22.93 -21.24
C GLU A 462 -10.32 -22.58 -21.71
N GLN A 463 -10.19 -21.80 -22.79
CA GLN A 463 -8.90 -21.29 -23.26
C GLN A 463 -8.28 -20.33 -22.25
N ASN A 464 -9.04 -19.37 -21.73
CA ASN A 464 -8.57 -18.42 -20.71
C ASN A 464 -8.17 -19.15 -19.42
N GLN A 465 -8.96 -20.15 -18.99
CA GLN A 465 -8.63 -20.95 -17.81
C GLN A 465 -7.33 -21.74 -17.97
N ARG A 466 -7.10 -22.37 -19.13
CA ARG A 466 -5.85 -23.08 -19.41
C ARG A 466 -4.66 -22.13 -19.41
N LEU A 467 -4.79 -20.99 -20.10
CA LEU A 467 -3.74 -19.97 -20.15
C LEU A 467 -3.37 -19.45 -18.76
N ILE A 468 -4.35 -19.22 -17.89
CA ILE A 468 -4.09 -18.80 -16.50
C ILE A 468 -3.33 -19.89 -15.73
N ARG A 469 -3.77 -21.15 -15.80
CA ARG A 469 -3.06 -22.26 -15.13
C ARG A 469 -1.62 -22.41 -15.61
N ASP A 470 -1.42 -22.35 -16.92
CA ASP A 470 -0.11 -22.51 -17.55
C ASP A 470 0.83 -21.35 -17.18
N GLU A 471 0.34 -20.11 -17.14
CA GLU A 471 1.17 -18.95 -16.78
C GLU A 471 1.51 -18.91 -15.28
N VAL A 472 0.58 -19.33 -14.40
CA VAL A 472 0.88 -19.51 -12.97
C VAL A 472 1.98 -20.57 -12.79
N LEU A 473 1.86 -21.73 -13.43
CA LEU A 473 2.89 -22.78 -13.39
C LEU A 473 4.23 -22.28 -13.95
N SER A 474 4.19 -21.58 -15.08
CA SER A 474 5.36 -20.97 -15.72
C SER A 474 6.12 -20.02 -14.78
N ASN A 475 5.41 -19.23 -13.97
CA ASN A 475 6.02 -18.36 -12.97
C ASN A 475 6.78 -19.15 -11.90
N PHE A 476 6.22 -20.27 -11.42
CA PHE A 476 6.94 -21.14 -10.48
C PHE A 476 8.12 -21.88 -11.11
N ILE A 477 8.02 -22.27 -12.38
CA ILE A 477 9.14 -22.86 -13.12
C ILE A 477 10.28 -21.84 -13.28
N LYS A 478 9.96 -20.60 -13.65
CA LYS A 478 10.95 -19.51 -13.75
C LYS A 478 11.61 -19.24 -12.40
N ALA A 479 10.86 -19.29 -11.30
CA ALA A 479 11.38 -19.05 -9.95
C ALA A 479 12.34 -20.15 -9.42
N GLN A 480 12.44 -21.30 -10.09
CA GLN A 480 13.40 -22.37 -9.72
C GLN A 480 14.86 -21.91 -9.86
N SER A 481 15.14 -20.97 -10.77
CA SER A 481 16.49 -20.43 -10.97
C SER A 481 16.89 -19.39 -9.92
N LEU A 482 15.96 -18.96 -9.07
CA LEU A 482 16.20 -17.99 -8.01
C LEU A 482 16.56 -18.71 -6.71
N GLU A 483 17.42 -18.08 -5.91
CA GLU A 483 17.72 -18.54 -4.54
C GLU A 483 16.50 -18.33 -3.62
N GLU A 484 16.40 -19.09 -2.51
CA GLU A 484 15.25 -19.05 -1.61
C GLU A 484 14.89 -17.63 -1.14
N GLY A 485 15.89 -16.82 -0.77
CA GLY A 485 15.70 -15.44 -0.35
C GLY A 485 15.34 -14.45 -1.47
N GLN A 486 15.47 -14.84 -2.74
CA GLN A 486 15.12 -14.03 -3.91
C GLN A 486 13.72 -14.34 -4.44
N ARG A 487 13.09 -15.43 -3.98
CA ARG A 487 11.74 -15.81 -4.41
C ARG A 487 10.70 -14.98 -3.68
N SER A 488 10.02 -14.11 -4.42
CA SER A 488 8.81 -13.45 -3.93
C SER A 488 7.63 -14.41 -4.04
N ILE A 489 7.06 -14.80 -2.89
CA ILE A 489 5.86 -15.63 -2.84
C ILE A 489 4.65 -14.70 -2.81
N GLU A 490 3.76 -14.85 -3.80
CA GLU A 490 2.53 -14.09 -3.93
C GLU A 490 1.33 -15.03 -3.73
N PRO A 491 0.17 -14.54 -3.23
CA PRO A 491 -1.06 -15.33 -3.24
C PRO A 491 -1.41 -15.79 -4.65
N ILE A 492 -1.73 -17.07 -4.80
CA ILE A 492 -2.05 -17.70 -6.09
C ILE A 492 -3.26 -17.02 -6.73
N PHE A 493 -4.29 -16.68 -5.94
CA PHE A 493 -5.43 -15.92 -6.43
C PHE A 493 -5.04 -14.55 -7.01
N ILE A 494 -4.07 -13.85 -6.41
CA ILE A 494 -3.62 -12.55 -6.95
C ILE A 494 -2.82 -12.75 -8.24
N MET A 495 -1.98 -13.79 -8.32
CA MET A 495 -1.29 -14.15 -9.56
C MET A 495 -2.28 -14.41 -10.69
N GLU A 496 -3.33 -15.20 -10.42
CA GLU A 496 -4.42 -15.48 -11.37
C GLU A 496 -5.15 -14.21 -11.80
N MET A 497 -5.47 -13.33 -10.86
CA MET A 497 -6.13 -12.06 -11.13
C MET A 497 -5.28 -11.14 -12.01
N ARG A 498 -3.97 -11.09 -11.79
CA ARG A 498 -3.06 -10.32 -12.66
C ARG A 498 -3.05 -10.86 -14.09
N ILE A 499 -3.04 -12.18 -14.26
CA ILE A 499 -3.12 -12.80 -15.59
C ILE A 499 -4.50 -12.54 -16.23
N LEU A 500 -5.59 -12.62 -15.46
CA LEU A 500 -6.92 -12.29 -15.96
C LEU A 500 -7.01 -10.83 -16.43
N LEU A 501 -6.45 -9.88 -15.66
CA LEU A 501 -6.41 -8.47 -16.06
C LEU A 501 -5.57 -8.26 -17.33
N GLU A 502 -4.48 -9.01 -17.52
CA GLU A 502 -3.69 -9.02 -18.76
C GLU A 502 -4.53 -9.51 -19.96
N ILE A 503 -5.28 -10.61 -19.79
CA ILE A 503 -6.19 -11.14 -20.82
C ILE A 503 -7.24 -10.08 -21.20
N LEU A 504 -7.97 -9.57 -20.20
CA LEU A 504 -9.03 -8.58 -20.41
C LEU A 504 -8.52 -7.28 -21.05
N ARG A 505 -7.28 -6.90 -20.75
CA ARG A 505 -6.62 -5.75 -21.38
C ARG A 505 -6.35 -5.98 -22.86
N ASN A 506 -5.99 -7.20 -23.25
CA ASN A 506 -5.65 -7.55 -24.64
C ASN A 506 -6.89 -7.86 -25.51
N GLU A 507 -8.06 -8.04 -24.89
CA GLU A 507 -9.34 -8.22 -25.59
C GLU A 507 -9.88 -6.91 -26.19
N LEU A 508 -9.39 -5.73 -25.78
CA LEU A 508 -9.65 -4.49 -26.50
C LEU A 508 -8.77 -4.41 -27.76
N ARG A 509 -9.42 -4.46 -28.92
CA ARG A 509 -8.85 -4.10 -30.22
C ARG A 509 -9.66 -2.98 -30.84
#